data_AF-A0A0D8XYM2-F1
#
_entry.id   AF-A0A0D8XYM2-F1
#
_cell.length_a   1.000
_cell.length_b   1.000
_cell.length_c   1.000
_cell.angle_alpha   90.00
_cell.angle_beta   90.00
_cell.angle_gamma   90.00
#
_symmetry.space_group_name_H-M   'P 1'
#
loop_
_entity.id
_entity.type
_entity.pdbx_description
1 polymer ?
#
loop_
_entity_poly.entity_id
_entity_poly.type
_entity_poly.pdbx_seq_one_letter_code
_entity_poly.pdbx_strand_id
1 'polypeptide(L)'
;MADVALKELLVRNLLSHSEGAFVVRYSESKRQCLALSVRVPPTHNPACISHYLIVRNQNGYRIKSCDKHFPSLQMLITHHSVMPEKLPVKLTFVQWNATDWIEKLSDVSTPLQVSEKRHSYRTPHSKRTEIDENRNSKLCNSQDYRIEDYVTPKRRSRVYLDSYRHSRFIDIA
;
A
#
# COMPACT_ATOMS: atom_id res chain seq x y z
N MET A 1 -26.55 -3.99 0.95
CA MET A 1 -25.97 -4.84 -0.11
C MET A 1 -24.48 -4.55 -0.30
N ALA A 2 -24.06 -3.30 -0.58
CA ALA A 2 -22.63 -2.96 -0.73
C ALA A 2 -21.73 -3.31 0.49
N ASP A 3 -22.20 -3.06 1.71
CA ASP A 3 -21.41 -3.32 2.93
C ASP A 3 -21.20 -4.84 3.19
N VAL A 4 -22.14 -5.68 2.73
CA VAL A 4 -22.04 -7.14 2.84
C VAL A 4 -20.99 -7.67 1.85
N ALA A 5 -20.96 -7.14 0.63
CA ALA A 5 -19.99 -7.54 -0.39
C ALA A 5 -18.54 -7.22 0.03
N LEU A 6 -18.31 -6.02 0.60
CA LEU A 6 -16.97 -5.64 1.08
C LEU A 6 -16.46 -6.54 2.21
N LYS A 7 -17.36 -6.95 3.11
CA LYS A 7 -17.02 -7.87 4.20
C LYS A 7 -16.62 -9.25 3.68
N GLU A 8 -17.36 -9.78 2.71
CA GLU A 8 -17.03 -11.06 2.07
C GLU A 8 -15.71 -11.01 1.32
N LEU A 9 -15.44 -9.92 0.60
CA LEU A 9 -14.15 -9.70 -0.08
C LEU A 9 -12.99 -9.67 0.92
N LEU A 10 -13.13 -8.92 2.02
CA LEU A 10 -12.13 -8.89 3.09
C LEU A 10 -11.87 -10.27 3.67
N VAL A 11 -12.92 -11.03 3.93
CA VAL A 11 -12.80 -12.39 4.42
C VAL A 11 -12.00 -13.21 3.41
N ARG A 12 -12.47 -13.30 2.17
CA ARG A 12 -11.81 -14.07 1.10
C ARG A 12 -10.32 -13.74 0.96
N ASN A 13 -9.96 -12.46 0.96
CA ASN A 13 -8.57 -12.02 0.80
C ASN A 13 -7.70 -12.32 2.03
N LEU A 14 -8.26 -12.23 3.24
CA LEU A 14 -7.52 -12.65 4.45
C LEU A 14 -7.33 -14.17 4.49
N LEU A 15 -8.31 -14.94 4.02
CA LEU A 15 -8.22 -16.40 3.96
C LEU A 15 -7.20 -16.90 2.93
N SER A 16 -6.85 -16.11 1.91
CA SER A 16 -5.82 -16.48 0.93
C SER A 16 -4.39 -16.32 1.45
N HIS A 17 -4.22 -15.73 2.64
CA HIS A 17 -2.93 -15.52 3.29
C HIS A 17 -2.75 -16.45 4.49
N SER A 18 -1.51 -16.54 4.98
CA SER A 18 -1.16 -17.33 6.17
C SER A 18 -1.73 -16.73 7.46
N GLU A 19 -1.74 -17.53 8.52
CA GLU A 19 -2.10 -17.07 9.86
C GLU A 19 -1.24 -15.88 10.30
N GLY A 20 -1.88 -14.93 10.98
CA GLY A 20 -1.28 -13.65 11.36
C GLY A 20 -1.43 -12.55 10.32
N ALA A 21 -1.79 -12.86 9.07
CA ALA A 21 -2.12 -11.84 8.07
C ALA A 21 -3.27 -10.94 8.56
N PHE A 22 -3.18 -9.64 8.30
CA PHE A 22 -4.11 -8.68 8.88
C PHE A 22 -4.41 -7.49 7.97
N VAL A 23 -5.54 -6.84 8.26
CA VAL A 23 -5.96 -5.56 7.67
C VAL A 23 -6.45 -4.64 8.78
N VAL A 24 -6.00 -3.38 8.76
CA VAL A 24 -6.57 -2.31 9.58
C VAL A 24 -7.58 -1.55 8.73
N ARG A 25 -8.79 -1.40 9.24
CA ARG A 25 -9.91 -0.74 8.56
C ARG A 25 -10.69 0.14 9.51
N TYR A 26 -11.63 0.93 9.00
CA TYR A 26 -12.62 1.58 9.84
C TYR A 26 -13.58 0.54 10.45
N SER A 27 -13.99 0.78 11.68
CA SER A 27 -14.96 -0.06 12.37
C SER A 27 -16.38 0.24 11.87
N GLU A 28 -17.07 -0.78 11.38
CA GLU A 28 -18.50 -0.70 11.01
C GLU A 28 -19.41 -0.49 12.22
N SER A 29 -19.07 -1.10 13.36
CA SER A 29 -19.92 -1.09 14.56
C SER A 29 -19.69 0.10 15.48
N LYS A 30 -18.56 0.81 15.32
CA LYS A 30 -18.16 1.93 16.19
C LYS A 30 -17.57 3.06 15.34
N ARG A 31 -18.31 4.17 15.26
CA ARG A 31 -17.87 5.38 14.57
C ARG A 31 -16.51 5.86 15.10
N GLN A 32 -15.69 6.41 14.21
CA GLN A 32 -14.37 6.99 14.51
C GLN A 32 -13.35 6.03 15.16
N CYS A 33 -13.65 4.72 15.21
CA CYS A 33 -12.71 3.70 15.67
C CYS A 33 -12.16 2.92 14.48
N LEU A 34 -11.00 2.32 14.69
CA LEU A 34 -10.40 1.38 13.75
C LEU A 34 -10.70 -0.05 14.20
N ALA A 35 -10.69 -0.98 13.27
CA ALA A 35 -10.79 -2.41 13.53
C ALA A 35 -9.61 -3.13 12.87
N LEU A 36 -8.99 -4.03 13.62
CA LEU A 36 -7.95 -4.95 13.16
C LEU A 36 -8.62 -6.28 12.86
N SER A 37 -8.63 -6.67 11.58
CA SER A 37 -9.11 -7.98 11.15
C SER A 37 -7.90 -8.88 10.89
N VAL A 38 -7.86 -10.06 11.50
CA VAL A 38 -6.69 -10.96 11.50
C VAL A 38 -7.12 -12.36 11.10
N ARG A 39 -6.34 -13.00 10.23
CA ARG A 39 -6.40 -14.44 9.96
C ARG A 39 -5.82 -15.18 11.16
N VAL A 40 -6.64 -15.99 11.81
CA VAL A 40 -6.31 -16.72 13.03
C VAL A 40 -6.41 -18.23 12.80
N PRO A 41 -5.79 -19.05 13.66
CA PRO A 41 -5.95 -20.50 13.61
C PRO A 41 -7.42 -20.93 13.76
N PRO A 42 -7.86 -22.03 13.10
CA PRO A 42 -9.20 -22.59 13.25
C PRO A 42 -9.54 -22.98 14.70
N THR A 43 -8.52 -23.30 15.51
CA THR A 43 -8.66 -23.64 16.93
C THR A 43 -9.13 -22.46 17.78
N HIS A 44 -8.83 -21.23 17.36
CA HIS A 44 -9.28 -20.01 18.05
C HIS A 44 -10.66 -19.56 17.55
N ASN A 45 -10.88 -19.63 16.24
CA ASN A 45 -12.15 -19.26 15.63
C ASN A 45 -12.38 -20.15 14.40
N PRO A 46 -13.50 -20.88 14.30
CA PRO A 46 -13.76 -21.76 13.17
C PRO A 46 -13.87 -21.02 11.83
N ALA A 47 -14.30 -19.75 11.82
CA ALA A 47 -14.28 -18.89 10.64
C ALA A 47 -12.86 -18.40 10.27
N CYS A 48 -11.87 -18.70 11.12
CA CYS A 48 -10.46 -18.36 10.98
C CYS A 48 -10.17 -16.87 10.84
N ILE A 49 -11.13 -15.99 11.15
CA ILE A 49 -10.95 -14.54 11.14
C ILE A 49 -11.47 -13.98 12.44
N SER A 50 -10.66 -13.13 13.07
CA SER A 50 -11.04 -12.41 14.28
C SER A 50 -10.92 -10.91 14.08
N HIS A 51 -11.82 -10.16 14.72
CA HIS A 51 -11.89 -8.70 14.62
C HIS A 51 -11.66 -8.08 16.00
N TYR A 52 -10.72 -7.14 16.08
CA TYR A 52 -10.37 -6.44 17.30
C TYR A 52 -10.57 -4.95 17.13
N LEU A 53 -11.17 -4.29 18.11
CA LEU A 53 -11.35 -2.84 18.07
C LEU A 53 -10.06 -2.13 18.48
N ILE A 54 -9.55 -1.25 17.64
CA ILE A 54 -8.49 -0.31 17.97
C ILE A 54 -9.13 1.01 18.37
N VAL A 55 -8.80 1.46 19.59
CA VAL A 55 -9.30 2.70 20.19
C VAL A 55 -8.16 3.72 20.23
N ARG A 56 -8.47 4.97 19.88
CA ARG A 56 -7.56 6.10 19.98
C ARG A 56 -8.05 7.04 21.08
N ASN A 57 -7.20 7.27 22.09
CA ASN A 57 -7.43 8.20 23.19
C ASN A 57 -6.25 9.18 23.31
N GLN A 58 -6.25 10.03 24.35
CA GLN A 58 -5.16 10.95 24.66
C GLN A 58 -3.81 10.24 24.86
N ASN A 59 -3.84 9.02 25.39
CA ASN A 59 -2.65 8.18 25.63
C ASN A 59 -2.15 7.45 24.37
N GLY A 60 -2.78 7.66 23.21
CA GLY A 60 -2.44 7.00 21.95
C GLY A 60 -3.43 5.91 21.55
N TYR A 61 -2.92 4.86 20.92
CA TYR A 61 -3.67 3.76 20.31
C TYR A 61 -3.54 2.49 21.15
N ARG A 62 -4.62 1.72 21.25
CA ARG A 62 -4.59 0.37 21.83
C ARG A 62 -5.65 -0.54 21.22
N ILE A 63 -5.42 -1.84 21.31
CA ILE A 63 -6.49 -2.82 21.12
C ILE A 63 -7.37 -2.82 22.38
N LYS A 64 -8.70 -2.78 22.25
CA LYS A 64 -9.63 -2.62 23.38
C LYS A 64 -9.45 -3.68 24.48
N SER A 65 -9.07 -4.90 24.11
CA SER A 65 -8.81 -6.02 25.03
C SER A 65 -7.40 -6.01 25.65
N CYS A 66 -6.54 -5.07 25.25
CA CYS A 66 -5.19 -4.90 25.76
C CYS A 66 -5.09 -3.61 26.59
N ASP A 67 -4.22 -3.62 27.60
CA ASP A 67 -4.02 -2.48 28.49
C ASP A 67 -2.93 -1.52 27.99
N LYS A 68 -1.99 -2.07 27.20
CA LYS A 68 -0.85 -1.32 26.67
C LYS A 68 -1.29 -0.30 25.61
N HIS A 69 -0.78 0.92 25.77
CA HIS A 69 -0.99 2.01 24.83
C HIS A 69 0.26 2.27 24.00
N PHE A 70 0.06 2.71 22.77
CA PHE A 70 1.12 3.01 21.83
C PHE A 70 0.94 4.42 21.26
N PRO A 71 2.02 5.21 21.10
CA PRO A 71 1.92 6.58 20.60
C PRO A 71 1.41 6.67 19.16
N SER A 72 1.60 5.61 18.36
CA SER A 72 1.12 5.55 16.97
C SER A 72 0.54 4.17 16.63
N LEU A 73 -0.33 4.15 15.62
CA LEU A 73 -0.89 2.91 15.08
C LEU A 73 0.21 1.97 14.55
N GLN A 74 1.23 2.52 13.87
CA GLN A 74 2.36 1.73 13.36
C GLN A 74 3.07 1.00 14.50
N MET A 75 3.34 1.70 15.62
CA MET A 75 4.03 1.10 16.76
C MET A 75 3.21 -0.02 17.42
N LEU A 76 1.88 0.15 17.51
CA LEU A 76 0.97 -0.92 17.95
C LEU A 76 1.11 -2.16 17.05
N ILE A 77 1.07 -1.98 15.73
CA ILE A 77 1.16 -3.09 14.78
C ILE A 77 2.53 -3.78 14.85
N THR A 78 3.62 -3.02 14.81
CA THR A 78 5.00 -3.55 14.91
C THR A 78 5.25 -4.27 16.23
N HIS A 79 4.66 -3.80 17.33
CA HIS A 79 4.75 -4.51 18.61
C HIS A 79 4.07 -5.88 18.52
N HIS A 80 2.83 -5.93 18.01
CA HIS A 80 2.06 -7.16 17.91
C HIS A 80 2.56 -8.13 16.83
N SER A 81 3.44 -7.71 15.92
CA SER A 81 4.14 -8.63 15.01
C SER A 81 5.23 -9.46 15.69
N VAL A 82 5.75 -8.98 16.82
CA VAL A 82 6.78 -9.70 17.59
C VAL A 82 6.17 -10.40 18.81
N MET A 83 5.26 -9.72 19.51
CA MET A 83 4.62 -10.19 20.74
C MET A 83 3.10 -10.22 20.60
N PRO A 84 2.46 -11.41 20.56
CA PRO A 84 1.03 -11.50 20.29
C PRO A 84 0.19 -10.95 21.47
N GLU A 85 0.70 -11.03 22.71
CA GLU A 85 0.00 -10.65 23.93
C GLU A 85 -1.38 -11.34 24.05
N LYS A 86 -2.47 -10.59 23.94
CA LYS A 86 -3.86 -11.11 23.99
C LYS A 86 -4.36 -11.61 22.64
N LEU A 87 -3.58 -11.49 21.57
CA LEU A 87 -3.92 -12.04 20.26
C LEU A 87 -3.56 -13.54 20.22
N PRO A 88 -4.33 -14.37 19.49
CA PRO A 88 -4.05 -15.80 19.36
C PRO A 88 -2.80 -16.09 18.51
N VAL A 89 -2.37 -15.13 17.69
CA VAL A 89 -1.22 -15.23 16.79
C VAL A 89 -0.56 -13.86 16.67
N LYS A 90 0.74 -13.85 16.35
CA LYS A 90 1.47 -12.62 16.03
C LYS A 90 0.99 -12.06 14.69
N LEU A 91 1.08 -10.75 14.53
CA LEU A 91 0.78 -10.13 13.24
C LEU A 91 1.90 -10.41 12.23
N THR A 92 1.51 -10.76 11.02
CA THR A 92 2.43 -11.02 9.90
C THR A 92 2.18 -9.97 8.83
N PHE A 93 3.23 -9.24 8.44
CA PHE A 93 3.15 -8.34 7.31
C PHE A 93 3.10 -9.16 6.03
N VAL A 94 2.04 -8.95 5.25
CA VAL A 94 1.85 -9.56 3.93
C VAL A 94 1.79 -8.47 2.87
N GLN A 95 2.12 -8.83 1.64
CA GLN A 95 2.02 -7.94 0.51
C GLN A 95 0.60 -7.99 -0.07
N TRP A 96 -0.13 -6.89 0.07
CA TRP A 96 -1.45 -6.73 -0.54
C TRP A 96 -1.32 -6.15 -1.94
N ASN A 97 -2.12 -6.66 -2.89
CA ASN A 97 -2.24 -6.08 -4.21
C ASN A 97 -3.48 -5.19 -4.30
N ALA A 98 -3.42 -4.13 -5.11
CA ALA A 98 -4.57 -3.24 -5.31
C ALA A 98 -5.79 -4.01 -5.87
N THR A 99 -5.55 -4.99 -6.74
CA THR A 99 -6.57 -5.85 -7.35
C THR A 99 -7.32 -6.71 -6.34
N ASP A 100 -6.76 -6.96 -5.16
CA ASP A 100 -7.43 -7.74 -4.12
C ASP A 100 -8.68 -7.00 -3.63
N TRP A 101 -8.67 -5.67 -3.68
CA TRP A 101 -9.71 -4.81 -3.11
C TRP A 101 -10.65 -4.19 -4.15
N ILE A 102 -10.44 -4.52 -5.42
CA ILE A 102 -11.30 -4.07 -6.53
C ILE A 102 -12.30 -5.19 -6.78
N GLU A 103 -13.58 -4.95 -6.47
CA GLU A 103 -14.64 -5.84 -6.92
C GLU A 103 -14.53 -6.00 -8.43
N LYS A 104 -14.36 -7.24 -8.91
CA LYS A 104 -14.49 -7.53 -10.34
C LYS A 104 -15.94 -7.23 -10.73
N LEU A 105 -16.20 -5.99 -11.15
CA LEU A 105 -17.45 -5.56 -11.78
C LEU A 105 -17.66 -6.19 -13.18
N SER A 106 -17.10 -7.37 -13.44
CA SER A 106 -16.97 -7.93 -14.78
C SER A 106 -17.50 -9.36 -14.91
N ASP A 107 -18.62 -9.68 -14.26
CA ASP A 107 -19.43 -10.85 -14.65
C ASP A 107 -20.74 -10.38 -15.28
N VAL A 108 -20.63 -9.73 -16.45
CA VAL A 108 -21.69 -9.70 -17.46
C VAL A 108 -21.06 -9.88 -18.84
N SER A 109 -21.41 -11.03 -19.45
CA SER A 109 -21.27 -11.41 -20.87
C SER A 109 -19.87 -11.72 -21.40
N THR A 110 -19.53 -13.01 -21.46
CA THR A 110 -18.62 -13.55 -22.49
C THR A 110 -19.48 -14.17 -23.60
N PRO A 111 -19.59 -13.58 -24.80
CA PRO A 111 -20.00 -14.33 -25.98
C PRO A 111 -18.80 -15.16 -26.46
N LEU A 112 -19.07 -16.43 -26.75
CA LEU A 112 -18.18 -17.37 -27.43
C LEU A 112 -17.46 -16.70 -28.62
N GLN A 113 -16.13 -16.63 -28.58
CA GLN A 113 -15.31 -16.34 -29.76
C GLN A 113 -14.63 -17.63 -30.20
N VAL A 114 -15.19 -18.16 -31.29
CA VAL A 114 -14.72 -19.27 -32.10
C VAL A 114 -13.28 -19.03 -32.55
N SER A 115 -12.52 -20.12 -32.60
CA SER A 115 -11.16 -20.22 -33.10
C SER A 115 -11.03 -19.80 -34.57
N GLU A 116 -10.08 -18.92 -34.89
CA GLU A 116 -9.52 -18.83 -36.24
C GLU A 116 -7.98 -18.84 -36.22
N LYS A 117 -7.44 -19.95 -36.71
CA LYS A 117 -6.05 -20.13 -37.15
C LYS A 117 -5.75 -19.22 -38.34
N ARG A 118 -4.69 -18.40 -38.29
CA ARG A 118 -3.83 -18.05 -39.46
C ARG A 118 -2.40 -17.78 -38.96
N HIS A 119 -1.50 -18.74 -39.12
CA HIS A 119 -0.55 -18.90 -40.23
C HIS A 119 0.54 -17.83 -40.29
N SER A 120 1.76 -18.31 -40.05
CA SER A 120 3.06 -17.65 -40.03
C SER A 120 3.57 -17.23 -41.40
N TYR A 121 4.38 -16.17 -41.44
CA TYR A 121 5.42 -16.00 -42.43
C TYR A 121 6.66 -15.35 -41.80
N ARG A 122 7.83 -15.97 -42.09
CA ARG A 122 9.17 -15.51 -41.73
C ARG A 122 9.61 -14.36 -42.65
N THR A 123 10.35 -13.42 -42.08
CA THR A 123 11.06 -12.28 -42.70
C THR A 123 12.31 -12.68 -43.49
N PRO A 124 12.71 -11.88 -44.50
CA PRO A 124 14.12 -11.65 -44.80
C PRO A 124 14.58 -10.18 -44.74
N HIS A 125 15.88 -10.03 -44.46
CA HIS A 125 16.70 -8.86 -44.16
C HIS A 125 16.58 -7.60 -45.05
N SER A 126 16.71 -6.42 -44.43
CA SER A 126 17.93 -5.57 -44.47
C SER A 126 17.61 -4.07 -44.38
N LYS A 127 18.06 -3.43 -43.28
CA LYS A 127 18.88 -2.20 -43.20
C LYS A 127 18.59 -1.45 -41.89
N ARG A 128 19.69 -1.05 -41.27
CA ARG A 128 19.90 -0.69 -39.88
C ARG A 128 19.80 0.83 -39.73
N THR A 129 18.99 1.32 -38.80
CA THR A 129 19.23 2.58 -38.07
C THR A 129 18.82 2.37 -36.62
N GLU A 130 19.77 2.65 -35.73
CA GLU A 130 19.81 2.28 -34.31
C GLU A 130 18.83 3.11 -33.46
N ILE A 131 18.05 2.42 -32.62
CA ILE A 131 17.50 2.98 -31.37
C ILE A 131 17.66 1.94 -30.25
N ASP A 132 18.59 2.27 -29.36
CA ASP A 132 18.76 1.91 -27.95
C ASP A 132 18.50 0.47 -27.48
N GLU A 133 19.56 -0.35 -27.52
CA GLU A 133 19.79 -1.35 -26.48
C GLU A 133 20.23 -0.64 -25.19
N ASN A 134 19.31 -0.45 -24.24
CA ASN A 134 19.71 -0.32 -22.83
C ASN A 134 19.62 -1.67 -22.12
N ARG A 135 20.48 -2.58 -22.56
CA ARG A 135 21.20 -3.46 -21.64
C ARG A 135 22.58 -2.83 -21.51
N ASN A 136 22.92 -2.28 -20.36
CA ASN A 136 24.34 -2.24 -20.05
C ASN A 136 24.65 -2.61 -18.60
N SER A 137 25.13 -3.83 -18.48
CA SER A 137 25.96 -4.28 -17.40
C SER A 137 27.41 -3.89 -17.66
N LYS A 138 27.94 -3.11 -16.71
CA LYS A 138 29.30 -3.18 -16.13
C LYS A 138 30.50 -2.59 -16.88
N LEU A 139 31.25 -1.85 -16.05
CA LEU A 139 32.69 -1.52 -16.05
C LEU A 139 33.19 -0.34 -16.92
N CYS A 140 34.17 0.35 -16.33
CA CYS A 140 34.49 1.76 -16.44
C CYS A 140 35.86 1.99 -17.12
N ASN A 141 35.98 3.00 -17.99
CA ASN A 141 37.00 4.08 -17.95
C ASN A 141 37.11 4.81 -19.30
N SER A 142 36.99 6.15 -19.26
CA SER A 142 38.07 7.10 -19.57
C SER A 142 37.51 8.51 -19.79
N GLN A 143 38.22 9.49 -19.26
CA GLN A 143 38.08 10.93 -19.51
C GLN A 143 37.74 11.28 -20.97
N ASP A 144 36.86 12.25 -21.19
CA ASP A 144 37.28 13.61 -21.59
C ASP A 144 36.10 14.57 -21.81
N TYR A 145 36.41 15.86 -21.64
CA TYR A 145 35.55 16.99 -21.30
C TYR A 145 34.92 17.73 -22.50
N ARG A 146 33.69 18.26 -22.32
CA ARG A 146 33.12 19.55 -22.83
C ARG A 146 31.62 19.58 -22.48
N ILE A 147 31.13 20.23 -21.42
CA ILE A 147 30.88 21.68 -21.22
C ILE A 147 30.38 22.29 -22.55
N GLU A 148 29.06 22.42 -22.74
CA GLU A 148 28.23 23.59 -22.45
C GLU A 148 26.74 23.16 -22.42
N ASP A 149 25.85 23.99 -21.85
CA ASP A 149 24.36 23.89 -21.85
C ASP A 149 23.64 23.43 -20.57
N TYR A 150 24.25 23.63 -19.40
CA TYR A 150 23.46 23.79 -18.16
C TYR A 150 23.32 25.27 -17.79
N VAL A 151 22.24 25.91 -18.24
CA VAL A 151 21.79 27.18 -17.65
C VAL A 151 21.38 26.91 -16.20
N THR A 152 22.23 27.35 -15.27
CA THR A 152 21.99 27.29 -13.83
C THR A 152 20.84 28.26 -13.48
N PRO A 153 19.82 27.85 -12.69
CA PRO A 153 18.82 28.80 -12.20
C PRO A 153 19.50 29.90 -11.37
N LYS A 154 19.34 31.17 -11.78
CA LYS A 154 19.90 32.32 -11.08
C LYS A 154 19.43 32.33 -9.62
N ARG A 155 20.41 32.36 -8.71
CA ARG A 155 20.30 32.53 -7.25
C ARG A 155 19.26 33.61 -6.91
N ARG A 156 18.08 33.22 -6.39
CA ARG A 156 17.07 34.19 -5.94
C ARG A 156 17.63 35.01 -4.78
N SER A 157 17.40 36.32 -4.79
CA SER A 157 17.96 37.24 -3.81
C SER A 157 17.38 37.01 -2.40
N ARG A 158 18.21 37.25 -1.38
CA ARG A 158 17.85 37.09 0.04
C ARG A 158 16.62 37.92 0.45
N VAL A 159 16.39 39.04 -0.24
CA VAL A 159 15.25 39.94 -0.04
C VAL A 159 13.89 39.30 -0.37
N TYR A 160 13.85 38.31 -1.28
CA TYR A 160 12.62 37.59 -1.63
C TYR A 160 12.20 36.56 -0.58
N LEU A 161 13.14 36.05 0.22
CA LEU A 161 12.84 35.09 1.29
C LEU A 161 12.35 35.76 2.57
N ASP A 162 12.77 37.01 2.83
CA ASP A 162 12.37 37.76 4.03
C ASP A 162 10.92 38.28 3.96
N SER A 163 10.30 38.33 2.77
CA SER A 163 8.88 38.71 2.62
C SER A 163 7.90 37.68 3.19
N TYR A 164 8.32 36.41 3.29
CA TYR A 164 7.52 35.34 3.90
C TYR A 164 7.63 35.31 5.43
N ARG A 165 8.58 36.05 6.02
CA ARG A 165 8.78 36.08 7.48
C ARG A 165 8.06 37.21 8.20
N HIS A 166 7.37 38.10 7.47
CA HIS A 166 6.61 39.23 8.03
C HIS A 166 5.12 39.18 7.67
N SER A 167 4.45 38.09 8.05
CA SER A 167 3.00 38.09 8.27
C SER A 167 2.75 37.79 9.74
N ARG A 168 2.90 38.83 10.58
CA ARG A 168 2.24 38.90 11.88
C ARG A 168 1.01 39.79 11.71
N PHE A 169 -0.16 39.19 11.72
CA PHE A 169 -1.34 39.81 12.32
C PHE A 169 -2.02 38.75 13.18
N ILE A 170 -1.76 38.87 14.47
CA ILE A 170 -2.71 38.48 15.51
C ILE A 170 -3.61 39.70 15.63
N ASP A 171 -4.86 39.59 15.19
CA ASP A 171 -5.92 40.45 15.70
C ASP A 171 -6.86 39.55 16.50
N ILE A 172 -6.74 39.69 17.82
CA ILE A 172 -7.75 39.28 18.79
C ILE A 172 -8.76 40.44 18.81
N ALA A 173 -10.01 40.14 18.49
CA ALA A 173 -11.17 40.88 18.93
C ALA A 173 -12.07 39.91 19.70
#